data_AF-A0A4U3LH73-F1
#
_entry.id   AF-A0A4U3LH73-F1
#
_cell.length_a   1.000
_cell.length_b   1.000
_cell.length_c   1.000
_cell.angle_alpha   90.00
_cell.angle_beta   90.00
_cell.angle_gamma   90.00
#
_symmetry.space_group_name_H-M   'P 1'
#
loop_
_entity.id
_entity.type
_entity.pdbx_description
1 polymer ?
#
loop_
_entity_poly.entity_id
_entity_poly.type
_entity_poly.pdbx_seq_one_letter_code
_entity_poly.pdbx_strand_id
1 'polypeptide(L)'
;MNLTDLLERTAEQTPVGPPPLDTLYSGAARRRHRRTAGLVAAVAVVAVIGGSTLLTSRGPIAPVTSPTPAPAPPAMRMVGFGHAAIAVPADWPTNKSQCGTPKQDTLLIDDPSAALFCGAFRPAGVESVELYYGRPRVDFRADEKFQIGGVPAERQRTTCSVSNYPKANTTTCGSTVSIPSLKVWFRADSSTSAAEVDRMLARIAIVPDRTGVPSFQSLRVDLNGPTGSAYAAVLRQVGLKSQIYTLRSPNYPPGEVLKVSPAPGTMLKPGATVAVVVTS
;
A
#
# COMPACT_ATOMS: atom_id res chain seq x y z
N MET A 1 35.91 15.68 -27.16
CA MET A 1 35.65 14.23 -27.05
C MET A 1 34.60 14.05 -25.97
N ASN A 2 33.41 13.57 -26.34
CA ASN A 2 32.18 13.73 -25.58
C ASN A 2 31.76 12.39 -24.96
N LEU A 3 31.30 12.40 -23.70
CA LEU A 3 31.01 11.19 -22.90
C LEU A 3 29.77 10.42 -23.39
N THR A 4 28.99 11.02 -24.29
CA THR A 4 27.79 10.45 -24.89
C THR A 4 28.08 9.40 -25.96
N ASP A 5 29.24 9.43 -26.63
CA ASP A 5 29.60 8.45 -27.67
C ASP A 5 30.01 7.07 -27.11
N LEU A 6 30.23 6.96 -25.80
CA LEU A 6 30.67 5.72 -25.14
C LEU A 6 29.52 4.88 -24.54
N LEU A 7 28.29 5.40 -24.53
CA LEU A 7 27.12 4.68 -23.99
C LEU A 7 26.22 4.08 -25.07
N GLU A 8 26.44 4.41 -26.34
CA GLU A 8 25.65 3.88 -27.45
C GLU A 8 26.21 2.56 -28.02
N ARG A 9 27.38 2.10 -27.55
CA ARG A 9 28.11 0.95 -28.11
C ARG A 9 28.13 -0.31 -27.24
N THR A 10 27.14 -0.51 -26.38
CA THR A 10 27.01 -1.72 -25.54
C THR A 10 25.60 -2.32 -25.49
N ALA A 11 24.66 -1.84 -26.31
CA ALA A 11 23.28 -2.33 -26.33
C ALA A 11 23.00 -3.43 -27.40
N GLU A 12 23.97 -3.78 -28.24
CA GLU A 12 23.78 -4.80 -29.28
C GLU A 12 24.78 -5.93 -29.12
N GLN A 13 24.44 -6.93 -28.30
CA GLN A 13 24.89 -8.33 -28.44
C GLN A 13 24.23 -9.21 -27.37
N THR A 14 22.92 -9.45 -27.53
CA THR A 14 22.30 -10.67 -26.98
C THR A 14 21.43 -11.29 -28.07
N PRO A 15 21.89 -12.37 -28.71
CA PRO A 15 21.05 -13.13 -29.64
C PRO A 15 19.90 -13.77 -28.86
N VAL A 16 18.68 -13.24 -29.03
CA VAL A 16 17.46 -13.88 -28.53
C VAL A 16 17.00 -14.91 -29.57
N GLY A 17 17.26 -16.18 -29.29
CA GLY A 17 16.65 -17.29 -30.03
C GLY A 17 15.15 -17.41 -29.69
N PRO A 18 14.31 -17.92 -30.59
CA PRO A 18 12.90 -18.11 -30.31
C PRO A 18 12.70 -19.10 -29.16
N PRO A 19 11.69 -18.89 -28.29
CA PRO A 19 11.45 -19.76 -27.14
C PRO A 19 11.06 -21.17 -27.61
N PRO A 20 11.63 -22.25 -27.03
CA PRO A 20 11.21 -23.61 -27.35
C PRO A 20 9.82 -23.86 -26.75
N LEU A 21 8.79 -23.87 -27.59
CA LEU A 21 7.39 -24.13 -27.19
C LEU A 21 7.07 -25.62 -27.03
N ASP A 22 8.00 -26.51 -27.36
CA ASP A 22 7.74 -27.97 -27.39
C ASP A 22 7.88 -28.66 -26.02
N THR A 23 8.32 -27.96 -24.98
CA THR A 23 8.54 -28.53 -23.63
C THR A 23 7.43 -28.22 -22.63
N LEU A 24 6.40 -27.44 -22.99
CA LEU A 24 5.29 -27.07 -22.10
C LEU A 24 4.06 -27.99 -22.17
N TYR A 25 4.05 -29.00 -23.05
CA TYR A 25 2.91 -29.93 -23.19
C TYR A 25 3.17 -31.37 -22.73
N SER A 26 4.28 -31.67 -22.03
CA SER A 26 4.61 -33.01 -21.55
C SER A 26 4.73 -33.10 -20.02
N GLY A 27 3.74 -32.54 -19.31
CA GLY A 27 3.69 -32.55 -17.84
C GLY A 27 2.47 -33.23 -17.21
N ALA A 28 1.55 -33.80 -17.99
CA ALA A 28 0.37 -34.49 -17.46
C ALA A 28 0.60 -36.02 -17.42
N ALA A 29 1.50 -36.44 -16.54
CA ALA A 29 1.73 -37.85 -16.26
C ALA A 29 0.50 -38.47 -15.56
N ARG A 30 -0.03 -39.51 -16.21
CA ARG A 30 -0.31 -40.83 -15.61
C ARG A 30 -0.70 -40.82 -14.13
N ARG A 31 -2.01 -40.81 -13.87
CA ARG A 31 -2.60 -41.54 -12.73
C ARG A 31 -3.98 -42.07 -13.10
N ARG A 32 -3.99 -43.23 -13.77
CA ARG A 32 -5.17 -44.07 -13.97
C ARG A 32 -4.97 -45.35 -13.18
N HIS A 33 -5.80 -45.55 -12.15
CA HIS A 33 -6.38 -46.81 -11.65
C HIS A 33 -6.42 -46.96 -10.12
N ARG A 34 -7.62 -46.75 -9.56
CA ARG A 34 -8.40 -47.65 -8.67
C ARG A 34 -9.80 -47.00 -8.51
N ARG A 35 -10.82 -47.48 -9.27
CA ARG A 35 -12.08 -48.16 -8.81
C ARG A 35 -12.78 -47.38 -7.68
N THR A 36 -14.03 -46.90 -7.76
CA THR A 36 -15.29 -47.59 -8.17
C THR A 36 -16.47 -46.60 -8.30
N ALA A 37 -17.40 -46.92 -9.23
CA ALA A 37 -18.86 -46.66 -9.25
C ALA A 37 -19.46 -45.24 -9.25
N GLY A 38 -20.37 -44.98 -10.21
CA GLY A 38 -21.48 -44.02 -10.03
C GLY A 38 -21.95 -43.23 -11.26
N LEU A 39 -22.87 -43.82 -12.03
CA LEU A 39 -23.99 -43.21 -12.77
C LEU A 39 -23.76 -42.19 -13.92
N VAL A 40 -23.97 -42.73 -15.12
CA VAL A 40 -24.59 -42.24 -16.36
C VAL A 40 -25.33 -40.88 -16.35
N ALA A 41 -24.95 -40.00 -17.28
CA ALA A 41 -25.89 -39.22 -18.09
C ALA A 41 -25.24 -38.89 -19.45
N ALA A 42 -25.73 -39.52 -20.51
CA ALA A 42 -25.32 -39.28 -21.90
C ALA A 42 -26.02 -38.02 -22.43
N VAL A 43 -25.25 -37.03 -22.89
CA VAL A 43 -25.78 -35.92 -23.70
C VAL A 43 -25.38 -36.20 -25.14
N ALA A 44 -26.37 -36.50 -25.97
CA ALA A 44 -26.20 -36.78 -27.39
C ALA A 44 -25.73 -35.52 -28.12
N VAL A 45 -24.56 -35.59 -28.74
CA VAL A 45 -24.08 -34.60 -29.71
C VAL A 45 -24.72 -34.94 -31.05
N VAL A 46 -25.73 -34.17 -31.46
CA VAL A 46 -26.28 -34.21 -32.81
C VAL A 46 -25.24 -33.56 -33.73
N ALA A 47 -24.55 -34.37 -34.52
CA ALA A 47 -23.77 -33.91 -35.66
C ALA A 47 -24.74 -33.50 -36.78
N VAL A 48 -24.96 -32.19 -36.95
CA VAL A 48 -25.63 -31.66 -38.13
C VAL A 48 -24.59 -31.54 -39.24
N ILE A 49 -24.63 -32.51 -40.16
CA ILE A 49 -24.02 -32.41 -41.49
C ILE A 49 -24.92 -31.47 -42.30
N GLY A 50 -24.55 -30.19 -42.35
CA GLY A 50 -25.20 -29.18 -43.18
C GLY A 50 -24.28 -28.77 -44.31
N GLY A 51 -24.65 -29.15 -45.52
CA GLY A 51 -23.86 -29.01 -46.74
C GLY A 51 -23.45 -27.57 -47.10
N SER A 52 -22.34 -27.49 -47.81
CA SER A 52 -21.81 -26.31 -48.46
C SER A 52 -22.70 -25.88 -49.63
N THR A 53 -23.40 -24.76 -49.47
CA THR A 53 -23.84 -23.93 -50.59
C THR A 53 -23.19 -22.56 -50.48
N LEU A 54 -22.29 -22.28 -51.42
CA LEU A 54 -21.70 -20.96 -51.64
C LEU A 54 -22.81 -19.96 -51.99
N LEU A 55 -23.13 -19.06 -51.06
CA LEU A 55 -23.92 -17.86 -51.32
C LEU A 55 -23.10 -16.67 -50.84
N THR A 56 -22.48 -15.98 -51.79
CA THR A 56 -21.78 -14.71 -51.59
C THR A 56 -22.79 -13.62 -51.26
N SER A 57 -23.03 -13.37 -49.97
CA SER A 57 -23.68 -12.15 -49.50
C SER A 57 -22.61 -11.20 -48.95
N ARG A 58 -22.27 -10.17 -49.73
CA ARG A 58 -21.42 -9.06 -49.27
C ARG A 58 -22.27 -8.14 -48.38
N GLY A 59 -22.39 -8.49 -47.11
CA GLY A 59 -22.81 -7.55 -46.06
C GLY A 59 -21.63 -6.65 -45.67
N PRO A 60 -21.85 -5.37 -45.32
CA PRO A 60 -20.79 -4.53 -44.78
C PRO A 60 -20.28 -5.16 -43.49
N ILE A 61 -19.00 -5.53 -43.45
CA ILE A 61 -18.33 -5.99 -42.24
C ILE A 61 -18.26 -4.78 -41.30
N ALA A 62 -19.09 -4.78 -40.27
CA ALA A 62 -18.91 -3.84 -39.16
C ALA A 62 -17.51 -4.07 -38.56
N PRO A 63 -16.70 -3.03 -38.34
CA PRO A 63 -15.38 -3.20 -37.76
C PRO A 63 -15.54 -3.82 -36.36
N VAL A 64 -14.89 -4.96 -36.16
CA VAL A 64 -14.73 -5.57 -34.84
C VAL A 64 -13.85 -4.62 -34.04
N THR A 65 -14.46 -3.80 -33.18
CA THR A 65 -13.73 -3.07 -32.14
C THR A 65 -13.24 -4.09 -31.14
N SER A 66 -11.95 -4.44 -31.21
CA SER A 66 -11.29 -5.15 -30.13
C SER A 66 -11.50 -4.40 -28.82
N PRO A 67 -11.96 -5.04 -27.74
CA PRO A 67 -12.13 -4.36 -26.47
C PRO A 67 -10.77 -3.83 -26.01
N THR A 68 -10.72 -2.53 -25.70
CA THR A 68 -9.55 -1.90 -25.08
C THR A 68 -9.18 -2.70 -23.83
N PRO A 69 -7.92 -3.17 -23.68
CA PRO A 69 -7.49 -3.88 -22.49
C PRO A 69 -7.80 -3.05 -21.24
N ALA A 70 -8.42 -3.66 -20.24
CA ALA A 70 -8.63 -3.00 -18.96
C ALA A 70 -7.29 -2.51 -18.39
N PRO A 71 -7.23 -1.32 -17.77
CA PRO A 71 -6.02 -0.83 -17.14
C PRO A 71 -5.48 -1.89 -16.17
N ALA A 72 -4.17 -2.14 -16.23
CA ALA A 72 -3.51 -3.00 -15.25
C ALA A 72 -3.75 -2.42 -13.84
N PRO A 73 -3.97 -3.27 -12.83
CA PRO A 73 -4.11 -2.80 -11.45
C PRO A 73 -2.86 -2.01 -11.04
N PRO A 74 -3.02 -0.93 -10.26
CA PRO A 74 -1.89 -0.10 -9.86
C PRO A 74 -0.87 -0.94 -9.09
N ALA A 75 0.42 -0.69 -9.36
CA ALA A 75 1.48 -1.28 -8.55
C ALA A 75 1.30 -0.83 -7.08
N MET A 76 1.51 -1.75 -6.15
CA MET A 76 1.29 -1.51 -4.72
C MET A 76 2.61 -1.60 -3.94
N ARG A 77 2.74 -0.82 -2.86
CA ARG A 77 3.83 -0.92 -1.89
C ARG A 77 3.27 -1.12 -0.48
N MET A 78 3.93 -1.98 0.29
CA MET A 78 3.58 -2.20 1.71
C MET A 78 4.22 -1.12 2.58
N VAL A 79 3.42 -0.52 3.45
CA VAL A 79 3.85 0.47 4.43
C VAL A 79 3.28 0.15 5.80
N GLY A 80 4.06 0.31 6.87
CA GLY A 80 3.63 -0.21 8.16
C GLY A 80 4.52 0.16 9.32
N PHE A 81 4.07 -0.23 10.52
CA PHE A 81 4.83 -0.18 11.76
C PHE A 81 4.88 -1.57 12.38
N GLY A 82 6.08 -2.00 12.80
CA GLY A 82 6.26 -3.39 13.24
C GLY A 82 5.80 -4.37 12.16
N HIS A 83 5.12 -5.45 12.55
CA HIS A 83 4.63 -6.47 11.61
C HIS A 83 3.28 -6.12 10.96
N ALA A 84 2.66 -5.00 11.28
CA ALA A 84 1.40 -4.59 10.64
C ALA A 84 1.70 -3.63 9.50
N ALA A 85 1.11 -3.88 8.33
CA ALA A 85 1.27 -3.04 7.17
C ALA A 85 -0.01 -2.94 6.35
N ILE A 86 -0.11 -1.91 5.51
CA ILE A 86 -1.17 -1.70 4.54
C ILE A 86 -0.56 -1.55 3.15
N ALA A 87 -1.19 -2.15 2.14
CA ALA A 87 -0.80 -1.93 0.76
C ALA A 87 -1.42 -0.63 0.23
N VAL A 88 -0.58 0.31 -0.20
CA VAL A 88 -0.98 1.56 -0.87
C VAL A 88 -0.43 1.59 -2.30
N PRO A 89 -1.04 2.33 -3.23
CA PRO A 89 -0.46 2.51 -4.56
C PRO A 89 0.99 3.01 -4.47
N ALA A 90 1.86 2.45 -5.30
CA ALA A 90 3.30 2.65 -5.20
C ALA A 90 3.71 4.09 -5.51
N ASP A 91 2.93 4.77 -6.35
CA ASP A 91 3.08 6.15 -6.77
C ASP A 91 2.53 7.17 -5.77
N TRP A 92 1.75 6.74 -4.77
CA TRP A 92 1.30 7.63 -3.70
C TRP A 92 2.51 8.21 -2.95
N PRO A 93 2.70 9.54 -2.98
CA PRO A 93 3.74 10.18 -2.19
C PRO A 93 3.40 10.14 -0.69
N THR A 94 4.39 10.51 0.12
CA THR A 94 4.23 10.68 1.56
C THR A 94 4.07 12.16 1.89
N ASN A 95 3.11 12.48 2.76
CA ASN A 95 2.82 13.81 3.32
C ASN A 95 2.58 14.90 2.26
N LYS A 96 1.81 14.60 1.20
CA LYS A 96 1.27 15.62 0.28
C LYS A 96 0.00 16.23 0.83
N SER A 97 0.19 16.92 1.93
CA SER A 97 -0.82 17.62 2.69
C SER A 97 -0.43 19.09 2.83
N GLN A 98 -1.44 19.91 3.13
CA GLN A 98 -1.28 21.28 3.57
C GLN A 98 -2.08 21.41 4.85
N CYS A 99 -1.43 21.79 5.95
CA CYS A 99 -2.09 21.95 7.24
C CYS A 99 -2.82 20.69 7.69
N GLY A 100 -2.16 19.54 7.57
CA GLY A 100 -2.70 18.22 7.89
C GLY A 100 -3.77 17.72 6.93
N THR A 101 -4.13 18.51 5.91
CA THR A 101 -5.18 18.16 4.97
C THR A 101 -4.58 17.67 3.65
N PRO A 102 -4.79 16.40 3.26
CA PRO A 102 -4.36 15.87 1.97
C PRO A 102 -4.84 16.72 0.79
N LYS A 103 -3.92 16.98 -0.14
CA LYS A 103 -4.17 17.77 -1.36
C LYS A 103 -4.16 16.95 -2.64
N GLN A 104 -3.68 15.72 -2.52
CA GLN A 104 -3.69 14.67 -3.50
C GLN A 104 -3.59 13.36 -2.74
N ASP A 105 -3.82 12.26 -3.44
CA ASP A 105 -3.59 10.92 -2.93
C ASP A 105 -2.24 10.82 -2.20
N THR A 106 -2.27 10.43 -0.93
CA THR A 106 -1.07 10.45 -0.10
C THR A 106 -1.12 9.48 1.06
N LEU A 107 0.05 8.95 1.38
CA LEU A 107 0.32 8.36 2.67
C LEU A 107 0.65 9.46 3.68
N LEU A 108 0.12 9.39 4.89
CA LEU A 108 0.40 10.32 5.99
C LEU A 108 1.17 9.58 7.08
N ILE A 109 2.43 9.99 7.32
CA ILE A 109 3.30 9.45 8.35
C ILE A 109 4.18 10.58 8.86
N ASP A 110 4.12 10.87 10.15
CA ASP A 110 4.92 11.95 10.76
C ASP A 110 4.78 13.26 9.97
N ASP A 111 3.57 13.57 9.49
CA ASP A 111 3.28 14.72 8.65
C ASP A 111 3.56 16.04 9.41
N PRO A 112 4.59 16.81 9.03
CA PRO A 112 4.93 18.04 9.73
C PRO A 112 3.85 19.11 9.57
N SER A 113 3.02 19.02 8.53
CA SER A 113 1.94 19.98 8.30
C SER A 113 0.75 19.74 9.22
N ALA A 114 0.61 18.57 9.85
CA ALA A 114 -0.52 18.21 10.70
C ALA A 114 -0.67 19.12 11.93
N ALA A 115 0.42 19.76 12.37
CA ALA A 115 0.42 20.73 13.47
C ALA A 115 0.06 22.16 13.03
N LEU A 116 -0.12 22.43 11.74
CA LEU A 116 -0.40 23.76 11.21
C LEU A 116 -1.92 23.99 11.12
N PHE A 117 -2.43 24.99 11.84
CA PHE A 117 -3.86 25.31 11.88
C PHE A 117 -4.25 26.38 10.84
N CYS A 118 -4.12 26.08 9.54
CA CYS A 118 -4.43 27.05 8.48
C CYS A 118 -5.78 26.83 7.75
N GLY A 119 -6.62 25.90 8.20
CA GLY A 119 -7.96 25.71 7.65
C GLY A 119 -7.98 25.27 6.19
N ALA A 120 -7.00 24.48 5.76
CA ALA A 120 -6.92 23.94 4.40
C ALA A 120 -8.07 22.96 4.12
N PHE A 121 -8.63 23.01 2.90
CA PHE A 121 -9.73 22.13 2.50
C PHE A 121 -9.27 20.93 1.68
N ARG A 122 -9.87 19.75 1.86
CA ARG A 122 -9.59 18.57 1.04
C ARG A 122 -10.29 18.72 -0.33
N PRO A 123 -9.54 18.60 -1.45
CA PRO A 123 -10.15 18.54 -2.78
C PRO A 123 -11.03 17.29 -2.96
N ALA A 124 -11.96 17.33 -3.91
CA ALA A 124 -12.70 16.14 -4.31
C ALA A 124 -11.76 15.13 -5.00
N GLY A 125 -12.03 13.83 -4.87
CA GLY A 125 -11.23 12.77 -5.48
C GLY A 125 -9.83 12.59 -4.87
N VAL A 126 -9.69 12.87 -3.56
CA VAL A 126 -8.42 12.76 -2.83
C VAL A 126 -8.55 11.75 -1.71
N GLU A 127 -7.69 10.75 -1.79
CA GLU A 127 -7.62 9.62 -0.89
C GLU A 127 -6.42 9.76 0.06
N SER A 128 -6.52 9.21 1.26
CA SER A 128 -5.36 9.17 2.15
C SER A 128 -5.40 8.00 3.08
N VAL A 129 -4.22 7.46 3.35
CA VAL A 129 -3.99 6.49 4.41
C VAL A 129 -3.03 7.08 5.42
N GLU A 130 -3.37 7.00 6.69
CA GLU A 130 -2.55 7.50 7.78
C GLU A 130 -2.19 6.37 8.74
N LEU A 131 -0.92 6.32 9.15
CA LEU A 131 -0.40 5.33 10.08
C LEU A 131 -0.07 5.98 11.41
N TYR A 132 -0.48 5.32 12.47
CA TYR A 132 -0.22 5.76 13.82
C TYR A 132 0.31 4.63 14.69
N TYR A 133 1.12 5.01 15.67
CA TYR A 133 1.63 4.13 16.70
C TYR A 133 1.14 4.59 18.08
N GLY A 134 0.85 3.63 18.96
CA GLY A 134 0.38 3.89 20.31
C GLY A 134 -1.13 3.72 20.47
N ARG A 135 -1.73 4.57 21.30
CA ARG A 135 -3.16 4.51 21.58
C ARG A 135 -3.95 5.11 20.40
N PRO A 136 -5.14 4.57 20.07
CA PRO A 136 -6.07 5.22 19.17
C PRO A 136 -6.43 6.62 19.66
N ARG A 137 -6.91 7.48 18.76
CA ARG A 137 -7.49 8.78 19.14
C ARG A 137 -8.66 8.60 20.10
N VAL A 138 -8.94 9.64 20.87
CA VAL A 138 -9.99 9.64 21.91
C VAL A 138 -11.40 9.40 21.37
N ASP A 139 -11.63 9.71 20.10
CA ASP A 139 -12.87 9.53 19.35
C ASP A 139 -13.02 8.13 18.72
N PHE A 140 -12.00 7.26 18.82
CA PHE A 140 -12.09 5.89 18.32
C PHE A 140 -13.11 5.07 19.13
N ARG A 141 -13.95 4.33 18.41
CA ARG A 141 -14.89 3.35 18.94
C ARG A 141 -14.82 2.09 18.08
N ALA A 142 -14.69 0.94 18.74
CA ALA A 142 -14.70 -0.35 18.08
C ALA A 142 -16.16 -0.77 17.81
N ASP A 143 -16.62 -0.53 16.58
CA ASP A 143 -17.95 -0.94 16.13
C ASP A 143 -17.96 -2.41 15.67
N GLU A 144 -16.80 -2.93 15.25
CA GLU A 144 -16.61 -4.29 14.79
C GLU A 144 -15.28 -4.86 15.33
N LYS A 145 -15.27 -6.17 15.61
CA LYS A 145 -14.07 -6.93 15.98
C LYS A 145 -13.87 -8.07 14.99
N PHE A 146 -12.65 -8.25 14.52
CA PHE A 146 -12.29 -9.24 13.51
C PHE A 146 -10.82 -9.66 13.66
N GLN A 147 -10.29 -10.39 12.69
CA GLN A 147 -8.88 -10.81 12.67
C GLN A 147 -8.21 -10.46 11.35
N ILE A 148 -6.93 -10.10 11.42
CA ILE A 148 -6.04 -9.90 10.27
C ILE A 148 -4.87 -10.85 10.44
N GLY A 149 -4.72 -11.83 9.55
CA GLY A 149 -3.65 -12.82 9.67
C GLY A 149 -3.62 -13.55 11.03
N GLY A 150 -4.80 -13.81 11.62
CA GLY A 150 -4.94 -14.42 12.96
C GLY A 150 -4.73 -13.47 14.14
N VAL A 151 -4.40 -12.19 13.91
CA VAL A 151 -4.22 -11.19 14.97
C VAL A 151 -5.54 -10.43 15.17
N PRO A 152 -6.06 -10.32 16.42
CA PRO A 152 -7.26 -9.55 16.71
C PRO A 152 -7.13 -8.08 16.28
N ALA A 153 -8.15 -7.60 15.59
CA ALA A 153 -8.27 -6.23 15.12
C ALA A 153 -9.66 -5.67 15.43
N GLU A 154 -9.74 -4.35 15.54
CA GLU A 154 -10.96 -3.61 15.82
C GLU A 154 -11.17 -2.56 14.74
N ARG A 155 -12.40 -2.37 14.31
CA ARG A 155 -12.75 -1.42 13.25
C ARG A 155 -13.84 -0.48 13.72
N GLN A 156 -13.66 0.80 13.40
CA GLN A 156 -14.72 1.80 13.47
C GLN A 156 -15.51 1.81 12.16
N ARG A 157 -16.84 1.90 12.25
CA ARG A 157 -17.72 2.01 11.10
C ARG A 157 -17.33 3.20 10.24
N THR A 158 -17.34 3.00 8.93
CA THR A 158 -17.13 4.09 7.97
C THR A 158 -18.25 5.11 8.09
N THR A 159 -17.90 6.35 8.38
CA THR A 159 -18.84 7.48 8.46
C THR A 159 -18.45 8.54 7.45
N CYS A 160 -19.44 9.26 6.91
CA CYS A 160 -19.22 10.35 5.99
C CYS A 160 -19.79 11.64 6.58
N SER A 161 -19.01 12.71 6.50
CA SER A 161 -19.45 14.04 6.91
C SER A 161 -19.11 15.05 5.85
N VAL A 162 -19.99 16.03 5.68
CA VAL A 162 -19.67 17.25 4.95
C VAL A 162 -18.83 18.11 5.87
N SER A 163 -17.78 18.71 5.32
CA SER A 163 -16.99 19.67 6.09
C SER A 163 -17.88 20.82 6.58
N ASN A 164 -17.86 21.09 7.88
CA ASN A 164 -18.62 22.21 8.47
C ASN A 164 -18.03 23.59 8.12
N TYR A 165 -16.90 23.63 7.40
CA TYR A 165 -16.33 24.89 6.91
C TYR A 165 -17.16 25.46 5.75
N PRO A 166 -17.60 26.74 5.80
CA PRO A 166 -18.52 27.33 4.83
C PRO A 166 -18.08 27.30 3.36
N LYS A 167 -16.78 27.07 3.10
CA LYS A 167 -16.18 27.02 1.75
C LYS A 167 -15.82 25.61 1.29
N ALA A 168 -16.02 24.58 2.11
CA ALA A 168 -15.68 23.21 1.78
C ALA A 168 -16.94 22.38 1.55
N ASN A 169 -17.30 22.19 0.29
CA ASN A 169 -18.43 21.36 -0.12
C ASN A 169 -18.03 19.89 -0.37
N THR A 170 -16.86 19.47 0.11
CA THR A 170 -16.38 18.10 -0.07
C THR A 170 -16.89 17.22 1.06
N THR A 171 -17.69 16.21 0.73
CA THR A 171 -18.00 15.13 1.67
C THR A 171 -16.76 14.26 1.83
N THR A 172 -16.36 13.99 3.07
CA THR A 172 -15.25 13.09 3.38
C THR A 172 -15.78 11.92 4.18
N CYS A 173 -15.47 10.71 3.74
CA CYS A 173 -15.72 9.48 4.45
C CYS A 173 -14.45 9.01 5.15
N GLY A 174 -14.55 8.44 6.34
CA GLY A 174 -13.41 7.97 7.10
C GLY A 174 -13.72 6.75 7.97
N SER A 175 -12.72 5.90 8.17
CA SER A 175 -12.75 4.74 9.07
C SER A 175 -11.35 4.47 9.59
N THR A 176 -11.28 3.76 10.72
CA THR A 176 -10.04 3.37 11.37
C THR A 176 -10.06 1.88 11.69
N VAL A 177 -8.95 1.20 11.41
CA VAL A 177 -8.67 -0.16 11.89
C VAL A 177 -7.53 -0.09 12.90
N SER A 178 -7.75 -0.62 14.10
CA SER A 178 -6.75 -0.77 15.14
C SER A 178 -6.35 -2.23 15.32
N ILE A 179 -5.06 -2.47 15.58
CA ILE A 179 -4.51 -3.76 15.96
C ILE A 179 -3.91 -3.57 17.37
N PRO A 180 -4.72 -3.73 18.43
CA PRO A 180 -4.34 -3.28 19.78
C PRO A 180 -3.08 -3.95 20.32
N SER A 181 -2.88 -5.24 20.03
CA SER A 181 -1.69 -6.00 20.47
C SER A 181 -0.38 -5.44 19.91
N LEU A 182 -0.44 -4.83 18.72
CA LEU A 182 0.72 -4.21 18.06
C LEU A 182 0.81 -2.70 18.33
N LYS A 183 -0.23 -2.11 18.94
CA LYS A 183 -0.36 -0.65 19.13
C LYS A 183 -0.25 0.10 17.80
N VAL A 184 -0.73 -0.50 16.71
CA VAL A 184 -0.76 0.12 15.38
C VAL A 184 -2.20 0.34 14.98
N TRP A 185 -2.46 1.46 14.33
CA TRP A 185 -3.76 1.68 13.69
C TRP A 185 -3.59 2.43 12.38
N PHE A 186 -4.49 2.10 11.44
CA PHE A 186 -4.55 2.65 10.11
C PHE A 186 -5.86 3.40 9.97
N ARG A 187 -5.77 4.67 9.56
CA ARG A 187 -6.93 5.46 9.18
C ARG A 187 -6.94 5.62 7.68
N ALA A 188 -8.10 5.45 7.08
CA ALA A 188 -8.31 5.76 5.68
C ALA A 188 -9.41 6.81 5.57
N ASP A 189 -9.17 7.85 4.78
CA ASP A 189 -10.14 8.90 4.48
C ASP A 189 -10.26 9.07 2.96
N SER A 190 -11.48 9.26 2.50
CA SER A 190 -11.84 9.39 1.09
C SER A 190 -12.78 10.56 0.85
N SER A 191 -12.47 11.40 -0.13
CA SER A 191 -13.46 12.34 -0.67
C SER A 191 -14.24 11.80 -1.87
N THR A 192 -14.02 10.53 -2.24
CA THR A 192 -14.75 9.84 -3.31
C THR A 192 -15.94 9.05 -2.76
N SER A 193 -15.73 8.13 -1.81
CA SER A 193 -16.82 7.30 -1.27
C SER A 193 -16.43 6.52 -0.02
N ALA A 194 -17.44 6.09 0.75
CA ALA A 194 -17.25 5.10 1.83
C ALA A 194 -16.67 3.77 1.31
N ALA A 195 -17.06 3.35 0.10
CA ALA A 195 -16.56 2.12 -0.50
C ALA A 195 -15.05 2.17 -0.79
N GLU A 196 -14.50 3.34 -1.11
CA GLU A 196 -13.04 3.48 -1.28
C GLU A 196 -12.30 3.36 0.07
N VAL A 197 -12.87 3.92 1.14
CA VAL A 197 -12.34 3.71 2.51
C VAL A 197 -12.29 2.22 2.86
N ASP A 198 -13.37 1.50 2.59
CA ASP A 198 -13.46 0.06 2.85
C ASP A 198 -12.43 -0.72 2.01
N ARG A 199 -12.29 -0.36 0.72
CA ARG A 199 -11.28 -0.95 -0.19
C ARG A 199 -9.86 -0.72 0.28
N MET A 200 -9.53 0.47 0.77
CA MET A 200 -8.20 0.77 1.31
C MET A 200 -7.90 -0.07 2.56
N LEU A 201 -8.81 -0.07 3.54
CA LEU A 201 -8.60 -0.78 4.82
C LEU A 201 -8.60 -2.31 4.67
N ALA A 202 -9.27 -2.85 3.65
CA ALA A 202 -9.21 -4.27 3.32
C ALA A 202 -7.80 -4.75 2.92
N ARG A 203 -6.86 -3.83 2.64
CA ARG A 203 -5.48 -4.13 2.23
C ARG A 203 -4.49 -4.19 3.41
N ILE A 204 -4.98 -4.15 4.63
CA ILE A 204 -4.15 -4.31 5.83
C ILE A 204 -3.77 -5.79 5.97
N ALA A 205 -2.51 -6.05 6.29
CA ALA A 205 -1.95 -7.37 6.47
C ALA A 205 -0.97 -7.43 7.65
N ILE A 206 -0.85 -8.61 8.24
CA ILE A 206 0.25 -8.96 9.14
C ILE A 206 1.36 -9.58 8.29
N VAL A 207 2.55 -9.00 8.36
CA VAL A 207 3.73 -9.36 7.56
C VAL A 207 4.82 -9.84 8.52
N PRO A 208 4.84 -11.12 8.89
CA PRO A 208 5.70 -11.63 9.98
C PRO A 208 7.20 -11.60 9.64
N ASP A 209 7.54 -11.64 8.35
CA ASP A 209 8.93 -11.64 7.85
C ASP A 209 9.51 -10.24 7.65
N ARG A 210 8.72 -9.19 7.92
CA ARG A 210 9.15 -7.79 7.81
C ARG A 210 8.74 -6.98 9.03
N THR A 211 9.45 -5.89 9.26
CA THR A 211 9.16 -4.93 10.32
C THR A 211 9.26 -3.51 9.77
N GLY A 212 8.25 -2.69 10.06
CA GLY A 212 8.15 -1.30 9.63
C GLY A 212 8.97 -0.37 10.52
N VAL A 213 9.70 0.58 9.92
CA VAL A 213 10.41 1.64 10.65
C VAL A 213 9.38 2.47 11.45
N PRO A 214 9.45 2.51 12.80
CA PRO A 214 8.47 3.20 13.63
C PRO A 214 8.44 4.71 13.42
N SER A 215 7.30 5.33 13.69
CA SER A 215 7.19 6.79 13.88
C SER A 215 8.10 7.26 15.01
N PHE A 216 8.85 8.33 14.77
CA PHE A 216 9.59 9.00 15.83
C PHE A 216 8.79 10.17 16.42
N GLN A 217 7.88 10.78 15.64
CA GLN A 217 6.99 11.83 16.16
C GLN A 217 6.01 11.30 17.23
N SER A 218 5.57 10.04 17.12
CA SER A 218 4.68 9.40 18.11
C SER A 218 5.34 9.21 19.49
N LEU A 219 6.65 9.38 19.60
CA LEU A 219 7.40 9.32 20.86
C LEU A 219 7.60 10.69 21.51
N ARG A 220 7.11 11.77 20.89
CA ARG A 220 7.21 13.11 21.49
C ARG A 220 6.30 13.18 22.71
N VAL A 221 6.90 13.47 23.85
CA VAL A 221 6.20 13.61 25.14
C VAL A 221 6.10 15.07 25.58
N ASP A 222 6.90 15.96 25.00
CA ASP A 222 6.93 17.40 25.24
C ASP A 222 7.31 18.17 23.96
N LEU A 223 7.65 19.46 24.08
CA LEU A 223 8.12 20.27 22.96
C LEU A 223 9.47 19.79 22.40
N ASN A 224 10.20 18.95 23.13
CA ASN A 224 11.44 18.35 22.67
C ASN A 224 11.11 17.07 21.87
N GLY A 225 11.85 16.82 20.79
CA GLY A 225 11.75 15.55 20.07
C GLY A 225 12.27 14.37 20.90
N PRO A 226 11.98 13.11 20.51
CA PRO A 226 12.56 11.97 21.20
C PRO A 226 14.09 12.04 21.09
N THR A 227 14.77 11.60 22.14
CA THR A 227 16.22 11.44 22.09
C THR A 227 16.61 10.30 21.15
N GLY A 228 17.80 10.37 20.56
CA GLY A 228 18.35 9.26 19.76
C GLY A 228 18.38 7.94 20.51
N SER A 229 18.68 7.96 21.81
CA SER A 229 18.71 6.76 22.66
C SER A 229 17.32 6.17 22.89
N ALA A 230 16.30 7.01 23.12
CA ALA A 230 14.91 6.56 23.25
C ALA A 230 14.41 5.95 21.93
N TYR A 231 14.70 6.58 20.79
CA TYR A 231 14.30 6.05 19.49
C TYR A 231 15.05 4.76 19.13
N ALA A 232 16.35 4.65 19.45
CA ALA A 232 17.12 3.42 19.28
C ALA A 232 16.55 2.24 20.09
N ALA A 233 16.01 2.51 21.29
CA ALA A 233 15.33 1.48 22.07
C ALA A 233 14.05 0.98 21.39
N VAL A 234 13.28 1.89 20.79
CA VAL A 234 12.06 1.53 20.03
C VAL A 234 12.40 0.74 18.77
N LEU A 235 13.44 1.12 18.03
CA LEU A 235 13.94 0.33 16.89
C LEU A 235 14.29 -1.11 17.31
N ARG A 236 14.98 -1.27 18.45
CA ARG A 236 15.34 -2.59 18.98
C ARG A 236 14.11 -3.43 19.34
N GLN A 237 13.07 -2.83 19.92
CA GLN A 237 11.83 -3.52 20.27
C GLN A 237 11.12 -4.12 19.06
N VAL A 238 11.22 -3.47 17.89
CA VAL A 238 10.64 -3.97 16.63
C VAL A 238 11.63 -4.81 15.81
N GLY A 239 12.76 -5.21 16.40
CA GLY A 239 13.75 -6.08 15.77
C GLY A 239 14.68 -5.37 14.77
N LEU A 240 14.79 -4.05 14.82
CA LEU A 240 15.71 -3.26 13.98
C LEU A 240 16.97 -2.84 14.74
N LYS A 241 18.06 -2.63 14.01
CA LYS A 241 19.30 -2.04 14.53
C LYS A 241 19.30 -0.54 14.26
N SER A 242 20.04 0.22 15.06
CA SER A 242 20.20 1.66 14.90
C SER A 242 21.67 2.04 14.71
N GLN A 243 21.93 3.00 13.83
CA GLN A 243 23.22 3.69 13.73
C GLN A 243 22.99 5.18 13.93
N ILE A 244 23.58 5.76 14.98
CA ILE A 244 23.37 7.16 15.34
C ILE A 244 24.46 8.02 14.69
N TYR A 245 24.04 9.08 14.01
CA TYR A 245 24.88 10.12 13.46
C TYR A 245 24.53 11.45 14.10
N THR A 246 25.52 12.32 14.27
CA THR A 246 25.31 13.59 14.95
C THR A 246 25.50 14.76 13.99
N LEU A 247 24.61 15.75 14.04
CA LEU A 247 24.63 16.96 13.24
C LEU A 247 24.55 18.18 14.17
N ARG A 248 25.48 19.13 14.03
CA ARG A 248 25.42 20.39 14.77
C ARG A 248 24.27 21.25 14.24
N SER A 249 23.39 21.68 15.14
CA SER A 249 22.30 22.60 14.82
C SER A 249 22.05 23.57 15.97
N PRO A 250 22.07 24.90 15.71
CA PRO A 250 21.81 25.88 16.76
C PRO A 250 20.33 25.98 17.14
N ASN A 251 19.42 25.39 16.34
CA ASN A 251 17.98 25.59 16.46
C ASN A 251 17.28 24.50 17.28
N TYR A 252 17.99 23.45 17.71
CA TYR A 252 17.41 22.29 18.38
C TYR A 252 18.24 21.87 19.59
N PRO A 253 17.61 21.43 20.69
CA PRO A 253 18.31 20.84 21.83
C PRO A 253 19.21 19.67 21.41
N PRO A 254 20.39 19.47 22.02
CA PRO A 254 21.24 18.30 21.77
C PRO A 254 20.53 16.96 22.02
N GLY A 255 20.82 15.96 21.18
CA GLY A 255 20.32 14.60 21.29
C GLY A 255 18.96 14.33 20.63
N GLU A 256 18.27 15.35 20.12
CA GLU A 256 16.97 15.23 19.45
C GLU A 256 17.08 14.56 18.07
N VAL A 257 16.16 13.63 17.75
CA VAL A 257 16.08 13.00 16.43
C VAL A 257 15.59 14.01 15.38
N LEU A 258 16.44 14.29 14.39
CA LEU A 258 16.12 15.15 13.25
C LEU A 258 15.63 14.37 12.03
N LYS A 259 16.23 13.21 11.78
CA LYS A 259 15.98 12.42 10.56
C LYS A 259 16.23 10.94 10.80
N VAL A 260 15.42 10.13 10.13
CA VAL A 260 15.52 8.67 10.13
C VAL A 260 15.60 8.16 8.69
N SER A 261 16.47 7.19 8.43
CA SER A 261 16.61 6.57 7.12
C SER A 261 16.85 5.05 7.25
N PRO A 262 16.09 4.18 6.56
CA PRO A 262 14.91 4.48 5.74
C PRO A 262 13.79 5.19 6.50
N ALA A 263 12.93 5.92 5.79
CA ALA A 263 11.90 6.75 6.42
C ALA A 263 10.88 5.89 7.23
N PRO A 264 10.25 6.47 8.26
CA PRO A 264 9.14 5.82 8.96
C PRO A 264 8.09 5.25 8.00
N GLY A 265 7.56 4.07 8.32
CA GLY A 265 6.64 3.32 7.46
C GLY A 265 7.31 2.35 6.48
N THR A 266 8.62 2.44 6.27
CA THR A 266 9.34 1.54 5.35
C THR A 266 9.42 0.13 5.94
N MET A 267 8.99 -0.89 5.18
CA MET A 267 9.04 -2.29 5.61
C MET A 267 10.40 -2.93 5.31
N LEU A 268 11.14 -3.30 6.35
CA LEU A 268 12.48 -3.87 6.27
C LEU A 268 12.50 -5.32 6.76
N LYS A 269 13.56 -6.06 6.41
CA LYS A 269 13.81 -7.36 7.05
C LYS A 269 14.21 -7.15 8.52
N PRO A 270 13.83 -8.05 9.44
CA PRO A 270 14.35 -8.05 10.81
C PRO A 270 15.89 -8.00 10.82
N GLY A 271 16.44 -7.23 11.75
CA GLY A 271 17.88 -7.02 11.91
C GLY A 271 18.50 -5.98 10.97
N ALA A 272 17.72 -5.38 10.06
CA ALA A 272 18.18 -4.27 9.22
C ALA A 272 18.57 -3.05 10.07
N THR A 273 19.53 -2.26 9.57
CA THR A 273 20.02 -1.06 10.25
C THR A 273 19.28 0.18 9.75
N VAL A 274 18.85 1.01 10.69
CA VAL A 274 18.26 2.32 10.47
C VAL A 274 19.23 3.40 10.93
N ALA A 275 19.56 4.33 10.04
CA ALA A 275 20.33 5.52 10.36
C ALA A 275 19.44 6.54 11.08
N VAL A 276 19.91 7.06 12.21
CA VAL A 276 19.24 8.06 13.04
C VAL A 276 20.15 9.26 13.15
N VAL A 277 19.75 10.39 12.59
CA VAL A 277 20.48 11.66 12.71
C VAL A 277 19.93 12.41 13.91
N VAL A 278 20.81 12.77 14.84
CA VAL A 278 20.49 13.55 16.03
C VAL A 278 21.30 14.84 16.10
N THR A 279 20.85 15.78 16.91
CA THR A 279 21.58 17.03 17.19
C THR A 279 22.77 16.81 18.12
N SER A 280 23.90 17.50 17.91
CA SER A 280 25.03 17.63 18.87
C SER A 280 24.96 18.95 19.61
#